data_AF-A0A1Z5K6H7-F1
#
_entry.id   AF-A0A1Z5K6H7-F1
#
_cell.length_a   1.000
_cell.length_b   1.000
_cell.length_c   1.000
_cell.angle_alpha   90.00
_cell.angle_beta   90.00
_cell.angle_gamma   90.00
#
_symmetry.space_group_name_H-M   'P 1'
#
loop_
_entity.id
_entity.type
_entity.pdbx_description
1 polymer ?
#
loop_
_entity_poly.entity_id
_entity_poly.type
_entity_poly.pdbx_seq_one_letter_code
_entity_poly.pdbx_strand_id
1 'polypeptide(L)'
;MTGEPSIMDSRTNNNVPEEPSNNDTMNNINNNNNTRWSGLETPGMLEAKCSLLIQDEADYDARIKALPEQRVMIYQDKGLNHNPASSPPQPNDDSNTTSFEVDFKGATIFQLEPIIDGPQKTMPVTMTVGGRCVFTPENYQDFLVMMRTKEQAEEMEIAPNGNFDWPDVASLLLCPVCGNKGPIPRVGDRKDHEYWMVFYPLLQITVMKGSQMTLGTRTICRLTCLDCMEDLLEGLTLTIKPGGKGETGKEDTADAKSKLCFTLPASDVLSEAGSASFLEDGPPRPETHPHVDDILDAWTLYNLWEHSGAWEALQNDYRIVLSRSMHADPTEAANSQSHAEPRLKERMGKPCGNGCGRVHGSPDPETGEMVRLVVKCRECNGEYYCSKTCLEAAKEGHREICLQRQADREERREKKVKKVQCDTCQKKFPYTRMKKCSRCRKATYCSVDCQRLDWQRHQEVCS
;
A
#
# COMPACT_ATOMS: atom_id res chain seq x y z
N MET A 1 61.24 -41.73 20.25
CA MET A 1 61.70 -40.75 19.27
C MET A 1 60.54 -40.46 18.34
N THR A 2 60.07 -39.22 18.41
CA THR A 2 59.18 -38.45 17.53
C THR A 2 58.59 -39.13 16.28
N GLY A 3 57.27 -39.12 16.18
CA GLY A 3 56.52 -39.34 14.94
C GLY A 3 55.15 -38.68 15.03
N GLU A 4 55.07 -37.41 14.64
CA GLU A 4 53.80 -36.70 14.42
C GLU A 4 53.12 -37.22 13.14
N PRO A 5 51.78 -37.39 13.11
CA PRO A 5 51.07 -37.60 11.87
C PRO A 5 50.69 -36.26 11.21
N SER A 6 51.15 -36.11 9.97
CA SER A 6 50.86 -35.03 9.03
C SER A 6 49.35 -34.94 8.72
N ILE A 7 48.75 -33.78 8.99
CA ILE A 7 47.42 -33.41 8.49
C ILE A 7 47.58 -32.93 7.04
N MET A 8 46.98 -33.65 6.09
CA MET A 8 46.84 -33.18 4.71
C MET A 8 45.61 -32.28 4.60
N ASP A 9 45.84 -31.00 4.31
CA ASP A 9 44.79 -30.05 3.91
C ASP A 9 44.41 -30.29 2.44
N SER A 10 43.27 -30.96 2.22
CA SER A 10 42.58 -31.02 0.93
C SER A 10 41.70 -29.78 0.76
N ARG A 11 42.28 -28.70 0.19
CA ARG A 11 41.51 -27.59 -0.37
C ARG A 11 40.89 -28.01 -1.70
N THR A 12 39.61 -28.38 -1.69
CA THR A 12 38.78 -28.47 -2.89
C THR A 12 38.33 -27.05 -3.28
N ASN A 13 38.83 -26.57 -4.42
CA ASN A 13 38.32 -25.38 -5.11
C ASN A 13 36.96 -25.72 -5.71
N ASN A 14 35.88 -25.30 -5.05
CA ASN A 14 34.54 -25.28 -5.66
C ASN A 14 34.36 -23.95 -6.40
N ASN A 15 34.77 -23.93 -7.68
CA ASN A 15 34.27 -22.94 -8.63
C ASN A 15 32.81 -23.28 -8.95
N VAL A 16 31.89 -22.58 -8.31
CA VAL A 16 30.49 -22.52 -8.76
C VAL A 16 30.47 -21.58 -9.99
N PRO A 17 29.94 -22.00 -11.14
CA PRO A 17 29.79 -21.11 -12.28
C PRO A 17 28.76 -20.03 -11.93
N GLU A 18 29.14 -18.75 -12.10
CA GLU A 18 28.19 -17.64 -12.08
C GLU A 18 27.18 -17.84 -13.22
N GLU A 19 25.90 -17.96 -12.87
CA GLU A 19 24.82 -17.92 -13.85
C GLU A 19 24.79 -16.55 -14.54
N PRO A 20 24.61 -16.50 -15.88
CA PRO A 20 24.52 -15.25 -16.59
C PRO A 20 23.29 -14.47 -16.12
N SER A 21 23.49 -13.26 -15.59
CA SER A 21 22.42 -12.39 -15.14
C SER A 21 21.53 -11.98 -16.33
N ASN A 22 20.29 -12.48 -16.35
CA ASN A 22 19.23 -12.13 -17.31
C ASN A 22 18.77 -10.65 -17.27
N ASN A 23 19.50 -9.77 -16.57
CA ASN A 23 19.10 -8.38 -16.34
C ASN A 23 19.32 -7.46 -17.56
N ASP A 24 20.19 -7.82 -18.50
CA ASP A 24 20.54 -6.92 -19.60
C ASP A 24 19.51 -6.92 -20.76
N THR A 25 18.71 -7.98 -20.89
CA THR A 25 17.74 -8.10 -21.99
C THR A 25 16.43 -7.33 -21.72
N MET A 26 16.03 -7.15 -20.46
CA MET A 26 14.80 -6.42 -20.12
C MET A 26 14.95 -4.89 -20.12
N ASN A 27 16.16 -4.35 -19.97
CA ASN A 27 16.36 -2.91 -19.94
C ASN A 27 16.17 -2.20 -21.30
N ASN A 28 16.16 -2.93 -22.41
CA ASN A 28 16.16 -2.34 -23.75
C ASN A 28 14.75 -2.12 -24.36
N ILE A 29 13.68 -2.67 -23.75
CA ILE A 29 12.29 -2.49 -24.24
C ILE A 29 11.65 -1.20 -23.67
N ASN A 30 12.21 -0.63 -22.61
CA ASN A 30 11.56 0.45 -21.84
C ASN A 30 11.84 1.89 -22.32
N ASN A 31 12.65 2.10 -23.37
CA ASN A 31 13.05 3.47 -23.75
C ASN A 31 12.14 4.17 -24.78
N ASN A 32 11.18 3.49 -25.40
CA ASN A 32 10.40 4.07 -26.51
C ASN A 32 8.90 4.27 -26.26
N ASN A 33 8.37 3.91 -25.09
CA ASN A 33 6.98 4.16 -24.75
C ASN A 33 6.91 4.85 -23.38
N ASN A 34 6.23 6.00 -23.31
CA ASN A 34 5.92 6.72 -22.05
C ASN A 34 5.09 5.90 -21.03
N THR A 35 4.89 4.61 -21.27
CA THR A 35 4.16 3.70 -20.39
C THR A 35 5.18 2.94 -19.55
N ARG A 36 5.25 3.26 -18.25
CA ARG A 36 6.18 2.59 -17.33
C ARG A 36 5.60 1.24 -16.95
N TRP A 37 5.99 0.20 -17.68
CA TRP A 37 5.77 -1.18 -17.30
C TRP A 37 6.83 -1.59 -16.28
N SER A 38 6.43 -2.36 -15.27
CA SER A 38 7.36 -2.94 -14.30
C SER A 38 8.20 -4.06 -14.89
N GLY A 39 7.74 -4.70 -15.97
CA GLY A 39 8.31 -5.94 -16.49
C GLY A 39 7.80 -7.19 -15.77
N LEU A 40 6.94 -7.01 -14.74
CA LEU A 40 6.28 -8.09 -14.01
C LEU A 40 4.80 -8.25 -14.42
N GLU A 41 4.34 -7.49 -15.41
CA GLU A 41 2.98 -7.60 -15.92
C GLU A 41 2.75 -8.94 -16.63
N THR A 42 1.63 -9.58 -16.32
CA THR A 42 1.22 -10.78 -17.04
C THR A 42 0.72 -10.42 -18.46
N PRO A 43 0.68 -11.38 -19.40
CA PRO A 43 0.18 -11.11 -20.75
C PRO A 43 -1.23 -10.48 -20.77
N GLY A 44 -2.13 -10.94 -19.89
CA GLY A 44 -3.47 -10.37 -19.76
C GLY A 44 -3.48 -8.94 -19.23
N MET A 45 -2.53 -8.57 -18.35
CA MET A 45 -2.38 -7.20 -17.88
C MET A 45 -1.91 -6.25 -18.98
N LEU A 46 -0.95 -6.70 -19.80
CA LEU A 46 -0.47 -5.94 -20.96
C LEU A 46 -1.59 -5.70 -21.97
N GLU A 47 -2.39 -6.74 -22.27
CA GLU A 47 -3.55 -6.64 -23.16
C GLU A 47 -4.61 -5.67 -22.62
N ALA A 48 -4.92 -5.75 -21.32
CA ALA A 48 -5.87 -4.88 -20.64
C ALA A 48 -5.34 -3.45 -20.37
N LYS A 49 -4.09 -3.14 -20.75
CA LYS A 49 -3.41 -1.87 -20.43
C LYS A 49 -3.42 -1.55 -18.93
N CYS A 50 -3.20 -2.56 -18.10
CA CYS A 50 -3.17 -2.48 -16.65
C CYS A 50 -1.72 -2.58 -16.17
N SER A 51 -1.17 -1.50 -15.60
CA SER A 51 0.21 -1.48 -15.09
C SER A 51 0.27 -1.82 -13.60
N LEU A 52 1.37 -2.44 -13.16
CA LEU A 52 1.69 -2.57 -11.73
C LEU A 52 2.31 -1.31 -11.12
N LEU A 53 2.64 -0.31 -11.96
CA LEU A 53 3.17 0.98 -11.55
C LEU A 53 2.11 2.07 -11.71
N ILE A 54 2.11 2.99 -10.75
CA ILE A 54 1.38 4.23 -10.79
C ILE A 54 1.96 5.11 -11.91
N GLN A 55 1.10 5.83 -12.60
CA GLN A 55 1.54 6.79 -13.61
C GLN A 55 2.20 8.00 -12.95
N ASP A 56 3.37 8.39 -13.44
CA ASP A 56 4.14 9.51 -12.91
C ASP A 56 3.40 10.87 -13.00
N GLU A 57 2.45 10.98 -13.92
CA GLU A 57 1.64 12.19 -14.17
C GLU A 57 0.25 12.13 -13.51
N ALA A 58 -0.10 11.03 -12.83
CA ALA A 58 -1.39 10.91 -12.17
C ALA A 58 -1.40 11.70 -10.87
N ASP A 59 -2.30 12.68 -10.78
CA ASP A 59 -2.68 13.28 -9.52
C ASP A 59 -3.67 12.36 -8.78
N TYR A 60 -3.65 12.40 -7.44
CA TYR A 60 -4.53 11.61 -6.60
C TYR A 60 -5.34 12.51 -5.65
N ASP A 61 -6.60 12.16 -5.48
CA ASP A 61 -7.47 12.71 -4.45
C ASP A 61 -7.56 11.75 -3.26
N ALA A 62 -7.47 12.31 -2.06
CA ALA A 62 -7.59 11.53 -0.82
C ALA A 62 -9.04 11.49 -0.41
N ARG A 63 -9.61 10.29 -0.29
CA ARG A 63 -11.02 10.10 0.05
C ARG A 63 -11.19 9.13 1.19
N ILE A 64 -12.12 9.50 2.08
CA ILE A 64 -12.69 8.57 3.05
C ILE A 64 -13.97 8.05 2.42
N LYS A 65 -14.02 6.76 2.12
CA LYS A 65 -15.19 6.12 1.53
C LYS A 65 -15.83 5.21 2.57
N ALA A 66 -17.13 5.38 2.81
CA ALA A 66 -17.90 4.41 3.58
C ALA A 66 -18.02 3.12 2.77
N LEU A 67 -17.68 1.99 3.40
CA LEU A 67 -18.02 0.70 2.84
C LEU A 67 -19.56 0.58 2.84
N PRO A 68 -20.16 -0.07 1.83
CA PRO A 68 -21.60 -0.26 1.79
C PRO A 68 -22.12 -0.91 3.08
N GLU A 69 -23.30 -0.51 3.53
CA GLU A 69 -24.08 -1.20 4.58
C GLU A 69 -24.63 -2.53 4.01
N GLN A 70 -23.75 -3.36 3.49
CA GLN A 70 -24.10 -4.65 2.91
C GLN A 70 -23.56 -5.74 3.82
N ARG A 71 -24.40 -6.73 4.13
CA ARG A 71 -23.95 -7.98 4.73
C ARG A 71 -23.15 -8.73 3.67
N VAL A 72 -21.86 -8.82 3.90
CA VAL A 72 -20.92 -9.51 3.02
C VAL A 72 -20.76 -10.93 3.52
N MET A 73 -21.07 -11.91 2.67
CA MET A 73 -20.83 -13.32 2.96
C MET A 73 -19.37 -13.64 2.69
N ILE A 74 -18.63 -14.01 3.72
CA ILE A 74 -17.21 -14.38 3.60
C ILE A 74 -17.11 -15.90 3.52
N TYR A 75 -16.52 -16.38 2.43
CA TYR A 75 -16.14 -17.77 2.30
C TYR A 75 -14.73 -17.94 2.87
N GLN A 76 -14.62 -18.51 4.08
CA GLN A 76 -13.33 -18.97 4.56
C GLN A 76 -12.97 -20.27 3.85
N ASP A 77 -11.86 -20.26 3.14
CA ASP A 77 -11.25 -21.48 2.64
C ASP A 77 -10.91 -22.32 3.89
N LYS A 78 -11.57 -23.48 4.05
CA LYS A 78 -11.18 -24.44 5.09
C LYS A 78 -9.79 -24.91 4.67
N GLY A 79 -8.75 -24.27 5.21
CA GLY A 79 -7.36 -24.47 4.78
C GLY A 79 -6.98 -25.95 4.64
N LEU A 80 -5.88 -26.21 3.93
CA LEU A 80 -5.34 -27.52 3.49
C LEU A 80 -5.37 -28.71 4.48
N ASN A 81 -5.77 -28.54 5.73
CA ASN A 81 -5.86 -29.58 6.76
C ASN A 81 -7.07 -30.52 6.61
N HIS A 82 -7.96 -30.33 5.63
CA HIS A 82 -8.91 -31.38 5.30
C HIS A 82 -8.23 -32.47 4.48
N ASN A 83 -7.62 -33.44 5.18
CA ASN A 83 -7.12 -34.66 4.57
C ASN A 83 -8.34 -35.43 3.99
N PRO A 84 -8.51 -35.53 2.66
CA PRO A 84 -9.68 -36.15 2.05
C PRO A 84 -9.73 -37.67 2.29
N ALA A 85 -8.66 -38.26 2.85
CA ALA A 85 -8.52 -39.69 3.02
C ALA A 85 -9.03 -40.24 4.36
N SER A 86 -9.34 -39.41 5.37
CA SER A 86 -9.58 -39.91 6.74
C SER A 86 -11.05 -39.94 7.19
N SER A 87 -12.02 -39.61 6.35
CA SER A 87 -13.43 -39.62 6.75
C SER A 87 -14.35 -39.95 5.57
N PRO A 88 -15.05 -41.09 5.56
CA PRO A 88 -16.09 -41.33 4.56
C PRO A 88 -17.16 -40.24 4.68
N PRO A 89 -17.69 -39.72 3.55
CA PRO A 89 -18.68 -38.65 3.55
C PRO A 89 -19.93 -39.10 4.32
N GLN A 90 -20.20 -38.44 5.45
CA GLN A 90 -21.46 -38.61 6.19
C GLN A 90 -22.56 -37.93 5.36
N PRO A 91 -23.65 -38.64 4.97
CA PRO A 91 -24.64 -38.12 4.03
C PRO A 91 -25.56 -37.00 4.54
N ASN A 92 -25.36 -36.48 5.76
CA ASN A 92 -26.31 -35.56 6.42
C ASN A 92 -25.63 -34.39 7.16
N ASP A 93 -24.37 -34.08 6.86
CA ASP A 93 -23.69 -32.97 7.51
C ASP A 93 -23.84 -31.67 6.69
N ASP A 94 -25.00 -31.01 6.85
CA ASP A 94 -25.32 -29.68 6.29
C ASP A 94 -24.41 -28.56 6.84
N SER A 95 -23.34 -28.88 7.60
CA SER A 95 -22.42 -27.93 8.21
C SER A 95 -21.26 -27.47 7.29
N ASN A 96 -21.28 -27.83 6.00
CA ASN A 96 -20.01 -27.90 5.27
C ASN A 96 -19.49 -26.61 4.61
N THR A 97 -20.11 -25.45 4.86
CA THR A 97 -19.47 -24.14 4.59
C THR A 97 -19.75 -23.21 5.77
N THR A 98 -18.73 -22.95 6.59
CA THR A 98 -18.77 -21.89 7.61
C THR A 98 -18.64 -20.54 6.90
N SER A 99 -19.66 -20.19 6.13
CA SER A 99 -19.84 -18.83 5.68
C SER A 99 -20.31 -18.00 6.88
N PHE A 100 -19.77 -16.81 7.04
CA PHE A 100 -20.26 -15.85 8.02
C PHE A 100 -20.51 -14.52 7.35
N GLU A 101 -21.47 -13.78 7.89
CA GLU A 101 -21.87 -12.48 7.36
C GLU A 101 -21.20 -11.39 8.18
N VAL A 102 -20.48 -10.50 7.51
CA VAL A 102 -19.90 -9.29 8.13
C VAL A 102 -20.75 -8.09 7.76
N ASP A 103 -21.11 -7.31 8.79
CA ASP A 103 -21.73 -6.01 8.66
C ASP A 103 -20.69 -4.94 9.01
N PHE A 104 -20.34 -4.11 8.03
CA PHE A 104 -19.33 -3.06 8.18
C PHE A 104 -19.82 -1.88 9.01
N LYS A 105 -21.14 -1.74 9.27
CA LYS A 105 -21.72 -0.71 10.15
C LYS A 105 -21.19 0.71 9.91
N GLY A 106 -21.02 1.10 8.65
CA GLY A 106 -20.49 2.42 8.30
C GLY A 106 -18.97 2.56 8.43
N ALA A 107 -18.22 1.45 8.57
CA ALA A 107 -16.77 1.46 8.49
C ALA A 107 -16.32 2.19 7.23
N THR A 108 -15.33 3.05 7.39
CA THR A 108 -14.79 3.81 6.27
C THR A 108 -13.37 3.37 5.98
N ILE A 109 -12.99 3.47 4.71
CA ILE A 109 -11.66 3.19 4.22
C ILE A 109 -11.04 4.46 3.67
N PHE A 110 -9.71 4.55 3.73
CA PHE A 110 -8.97 5.60 3.06
C PHE A 110 -8.52 5.14 1.67
N GLN A 111 -8.91 5.89 0.64
CA GLN A 111 -8.56 5.63 -0.74
C GLN A 111 -7.82 6.82 -1.36
N LEU A 112 -6.85 6.50 -2.22
CA LEU A 112 -6.26 7.44 -3.16
C LEU A 112 -6.89 7.17 -4.53
N GLU A 113 -7.80 8.04 -4.95
CA GLU A 113 -8.48 7.95 -6.23
C GLU A 113 -7.71 8.78 -7.27
N PRO A 114 -7.35 8.22 -8.43
CA PRO A 114 -6.68 8.96 -9.49
C PRO A 114 -7.60 10.04 -10.06
N ILE A 115 -7.07 11.24 -10.25
CA ILE A 115 -7.76 12.34 -10.92
C ILE A 115 -7.62 12.13 -12.43
N ILE A 116 -8.73 11.79 -13.08
CA ILE A 116 -8.74 11.47 -14.51
C ILE A 116 -9.00 12.74 -15.32
N ASP A 117 -7.92 13.42 -15.69
CA ASP A 117 -7.96 14.57 -16.60
C ASP A 117 -7.54 14.13 -18.01
N GLY A 118 -8.50 13.75 -18.84
CA GLY A 118 -8.26 13.43 -20.26
C GLY A 118 -7.91 11.97 -20.55
N PRO A 119 -7.51 11.65 -21.81
CA PRO A 119 -7.31 10.28 -22.27
C PRO A 119 -6.09 9.64 -21.60
N GLN A 120 -6.34 8.53 -20.90
CA GLN A 120 -5.32 7.78 -20.17
C GLN A 120 -4.69 6.69 -21.03
N LYS A 121 -3.36 6.52 -20.93
CA LYS A 121 -2.63 5.45 -21.65
C LYS A 121 -2.78 4.09 -21.00
N THR A 122 -2.90 4.06 -19.67
CA THR A 122 -3.21 2.87 -18.88
C THR A 122 -4.46 3.10 -18.07
N MET A 123 -5.06 2.02 -17.60
CA MET A 123 -6.19 2.11 -16.70
C MET A 123 -5.79 2.88 -15.43
N PRO A 124 -6.57 3.89 -15.01
CA PRO A 124 -6.37 4.56 -13.73
C PRO A 124 -6.70 3.58 -12.59
N VAL A 125 -5.84 3.52 -11.58
CA VAL A 125 -6.00 2.57 -10.47
C VAL A 125 -6.18 3.32 -9.16
N THR A 126 -7.31 3.07 -8.50
CA THR A 126 -7.58 3.51 -7.13
C THR A 126 -6.79 2.65 -6.15
N MET A 127 -6.15 3.28 -5.18
CA MET A 127 -5.42 2.58 -4.13
C MET A 127 -6.22 2.63 -2.83
N THR A 128 -6.52 1.48 -2.26
CA THR A 128 -7.01 1.43 -0.88
C THR A 128 -5.82 1.28 0.07
N VAL A 129 -5.66 2.19 1.02
CA VAL A 129 -4.55 2.10 1.97
C VAL A 129 -4.92 1.09 3.05
N GLY A 130 -4.11 0.05 3.23
CA GLY A 130 -4.31 -0.93 4.30
C GLY A 130 -3.81 -0.44 5.65
N GLY A 131 -2.59 0.11 5.66
CA GLY A 131 -1.92 0.63 6.84
C GLY A 131 -0.43 0.38 6.83
N ARG A 132 0.28 0.82 7.88
CA ARG A 132 1.71 0.53 8.06
C ARG A 132 1.92 -0.91 8.50
N CYS A 133 2.96 -1.53 7.98
CA CYS A 133 3.35 -2.88 8.37
C CYS A 133 4.87 -3.08 8.42
N VAL A 134 5.30 -4.07 9.19
CA VAL A 134 6.65 -4.65 9.16
C VAL A 134 6.64 -5.89 8.27
N PHE A 135 7.64 -6.02 7.40
CA PHE A 135 7.79 -7.19 6.54
C PHE A 135 8.93 -8.09 7.04
N THR A 136 8.58 -9.25 7.61
CA THR A 136 9.54 -10.17 8.22
C THR A 136 9.94 -11.32 7.28
N PRO A 137 11.02 -12.07 7.58
CA PRO A 137 11.37 -13.28 6.82
C PRO A 137 10.23 -14.31 6.76
N GLU A 138 9.47 -14.46 7.85
CA GLU A 138 8.32 -15.35 7.93
C GLU A 138 7.21 -14.87 6.98
N ASN A 139 6.89 -13.56 7.00
CA ASN A 139 5.93 -13.00 6.06
C ASN A 139 6.35 -13.27 4.60
N TYR A 140 7.64 -13.10 4.28
CA TYR A 140 8.12 -13.36 2.92
C TYR A 140 7.87 -14.82 2.49
N GLN A 141 8.04 -15.80 3.39
CA GLN A 141 7.70 -17.19 3.09
C GLN A 141 6.19 -17.39 2.92
N ASP A 142 5.36 -16.79 3.77
CA ASP A 142 3.91 -16.88 3.66
C ASP A 142 3.41 -16.30 2.32
N PHE A 143 3.94 -15.13 1.93
CA PHE A 143 3.61 -14.49 0.65
C PHE A 143 4.20 -15.22 -0.56
N LEU A 144 5.36 -15.88 -0.43
CA LEU A 144 5.90 -16.75 -1.48
C LEU A 144 4.93 -17.88 -1.81
N VAL A 145 4.38 -18.53 -0.80
CA VAL A 145 3.36 -19.56 -1.00
C VAL A 145 2.10 -18.91 -1.55
N MET A 146 1.58 -17.84 -0.93
CA MET A 146 0.30 -17.25 -1.27
C MET A 146 0.27 -16.60 -2.67
N MET A 147 1.36 -15.99 -3.13
CA MET A 147 1.44 -15.28 -4.42
C MET A 147 2.21 -16.07 -5.49
N ARG A 148 2.29 -17.40 -5.34
CA ARG A 148 2.95 -18.27 -6.31
C ARG A 148 2.27 -18.22 -7.68
N THR A 149 3.06 -18.27 -8.75
CA THR A 149 2.55 -18.51 -10.11
C THR A 149 2.05 -19.94 -10.24
N LYS A 150 1.40 -20.25 -11.37
CA LYS A 150 0.98 -21.63 -11.66
C LYS A 150 2.18 -22.57 -11.80
N GLU A 151 3.23 -22.14 -12.48
CA GLU A 151 4.48 -22.89 -12.62
C GLU A 151 5.13 -23.15 -11.25
N GLN A 152 5.16 -22.13 -10.38
CA GLN A 152 5.67 -22.29 -9.01
C GLN A 152 4.80 -23.25 -8.19
N ALA A 153 3.47 -23.24 -8.36
CA ALA A 153 2.61 -24.21 -7.70
C ALA A 153 2.89 -25.65 -8.16
N GLU A 154 3.12 -25.85 -9.46
CA GLU A 154 3.51 -27.15 -10.03
C GLU A 154 4.87 -27.61 -9.49
N GLU A 155 5.87 -26.72 -9.41
CA GLU A 155 7.19 -27.02 -8.83
C GLU A 155 7.12 -27.38 -7.34
N MET A 156 6.25 -26.70 -6.60
CA MET A 156 6.04 -26.92 -5.16
C MET A 156 5.13 -28.12 -4.83
N GLU A 157 4.63 -28.83 -5.84
CA GLU A 157 3.67 -29.94 -5.70
C GLU A 157 2.41 -29.56 -4.89
N ILE A 158 1.95 -28.31 -5.03
CA ILE A 158 0.74 -27.81 -4.39
C ILE A 158 -0.29 -27.37 -5.44
N ALA A 159 -1.58 -27.46 -5.10
CA ALA A 159 -2.64 -27.02 -6.00
C ALA A 159 -2.44 -25.53 -6.38
N PRO A 160 -2.67 -25.10 -7.63
CA PRO A 160 -2.56 -23.70 -8.01
C PRO A 160 -3.60 -22.84 -7.29
N ASN A 161 -3.31 -21.54 -7.09
CA ASN A 161 -4.22 -20.57 -6.48
C ASN A 161 -5.36 -20.14 -7.43
N GLY A 162 -6.09 -21.13 -7.94
CA GLY A 162 -7.09 -20.98 -8.99
C GLY A 162 -6.48 -20.95 -10.40
N ASN A 163 -7.28 -20.53 -11.37
CA ASN A 163 -6.89 -20.47 -12.79
C ASN A 163 -6.13 -19.19 -13.17
N PHE A 164 -5.47 -18.54 -12.22
CA PHE A 164 -4.87 -17.22 -12.40
C PHE A 164 -3.36 -17.28 -12.24
N ASP A 165 -2.64 -16.71 -13.20
CA ASP A 165 -1.23 -16.42 -13.07
C ASP A 165 -1.09 -15.17 -12.21
N TRP A 166 -0.89 -15.39 -10.91
CA TRP A 166 -0.57 -14.30 -10.00
C TRP A 166 0.72 -13.63 -10.44
N PRO A 167 0.80 -12.29 -10.38
CA PRO A 167 2.10 -11.66 -10.32
C PRO A 167 2.76 -12.17 -9.03
N ASP A 168 3.99 -12.66 -9.17
CA ASP A 168 4.71 -13.38 -8.11
C ASP A 168 4.96 -12.50 -6.86
N VAL A 169 5.64 -13.05 -5.85
CA VAL A 169 6.03 -12.28 -4.66
C VAL A 169 6.93 -11.07 -5.01
N ALA A 170 7.65 -11.08 -6.14
CA ALA A 170 8.46 -9.93 -6.54
C ALA A 170 7.57 -8.73 -6.86
N SER A 171 6.35 -8.99 -7.33
CA SER A 171 5.33 -7.97 -7.49
C SER A 171 4.98 -7.33 -6.13
N LEU A 172 4.68 -8.09 -5.07
CA LEU A 172 4.41 -7.55 -3.72
C LEU A 172 5.50 -6.59 -3.25
N LEU A 173 6.77 -6.96 -3.49
CA LEU A 173 7.94 -6.18 -3.10
C LEU A 173 8.17 -4.93 -3.96
N LEU A 174 7.58 -4.85 -5.13
CA LEU A 174 7.78 -3.74 -6.05
C LEU A 174 6.91 -2.56 -5.62
N CYS A 175 7.57 -1.46 -5.22
CA CYS A 175 6.87 -0.25 -4.85
C CYS A 175 6.12 0.32 -6.07
N PRO A 176 4.79 0.50 -5.97
CA PRO A 176 3.96 0.92 -7.11
C PRO A 176 4.25 2.36 -7.55
N VAL A 177 4.78 3.21 -6.68
CA VAL A 177 5.13 4.61 -6.99
C VAL A 177 6.50 4.71 -7.66
N CYS A 178 7.54 4.26 -6.96
CA CYS A 178 8.91 4.47 -7.43
C CYS A 178 9.42 3.35 -8.33
N GLY A 179 8.79 2.17 -8.31
CA GLY A 179 9.26 0.98 -9.03
C GLY A 179 10.49 0.33 -8.41
N ASN A 180 10.91 0.74 -7.21
CA ASN A 180 12.01 0.07 -6.51
C ASN A 180 11.50 -1.20 -5.83
N LYS A 181 12.27 -2.28 -5.95
CA LYS A 181 12.02 -3.52 -5.23
C LYS A 181 12.50 -3.39 -3.78
N GLY A 182 11.63 -3.67 -2.83
CA GLY A 182 11.97 -3.75 -1.42
C GLY A 182 12.99 -4.86 -1.14
N PRO A 183 13.93 -4.68 -0.20
CA PRO A 183 14.83 -5.75 0.21
C PRO A 183 14.05 -6.97 0.72
N ILE A 184 14.54 -8.16 0.37
CA ILE A 184 14.05 -9.42 0.93
C ILE A 184 14.56 -9.53 2.37
N PRO A 185 13.67 -9.64 3.37
CA PRO A 185 14.07 -9.72 4.77
C PRO A 185 14.82 -11.03 5.05
N ARG A 186 15.89 -10.96 5.85
CA ARG A 186 16.70 -12.11 6.25
C ARG A 186 16.67 -12.32 7.76
N VAL A 187 16.80 -13.58 8.18
CA VAL A 187 16.91 -13.93 9.59
C VAL A 187 18.14 -13.24 10.19
N GLY A 188 17.93 -12.43 11.22
CA GLY A 188 19.00 -11.67 11.88
C GLY A 188 19.22 -10.25 11.36
N ASP A 189 18.41 -9.78 10.41
CA ASP A 189 18.41 -8.36 10.03
C ASP A 189 18.16 -7.47 11.26
N ARG A 190 19.00 -6.45 11.43
CA ARG A 190 18.96 -5.55 12.60
C ARG A 190 17.89 -4.48 12.51
N LYS A 191 17.38 -4.22 11.31
CA LYS A 191 16.44 -3.14 11.02
C LYS A 191 15.13 -3.77 10.54
N ASP A 192 14.03 -3.35 11.16
CA ASP A 192 12.71 -3.73 10.72
C ASP A 192 12.44 -3.13 9.32
N HIS A 193 11.96 -3.96 8.41
CA HIS A 193 11.63 -3.54 7.05
C HIS A 193 10.20 -3.01 7.06
N GLU A 194 10.06 -1.72 7.36
CA GLU A 194 8.76 -1.04 7.43
C GLU A 194 8.26 -0.55 6.06
N TYR A 195 6.96 -0.74 5.81
CA TYR A 195 6.27 -0.33 4.58
C TYR A 195 4.86 0.17 4.88
N TRP A 196 4.22 0.74 3.86
CA TRP A 196 2.76 0.83 3.79
C TRP A 196 2.22 -0.29 2.93
N MET A 197 1.30 -1.08 3.45
CA MET A 197 0.52 -1.99 2.62
C MET A 197 -0.61 -1.21 1.97
N VAL A 198 -0.68 -1.29 0.65
CA VAL A 198 -1.78 -0.71 -0.13
C VAL A 198 -2.30 -1.75 -1.11
N PHE A 199 -3.53 -1.53 -1.53
CA PHE A 199 -4.33 -2.53 -2.20
C PHE A 199 -4.88 -1.99 -3.53
N TYR A 200 -4.69 -2.76 -4.61
CA TYR A 200 -5.02 -2.37 -5.98
C TYR A 200 -6.06 -3.29 -6.56
N PRO A 201 -7.19 -2.79 -7.08
CA PRO A 201 -8.04 -3.59 -7.95
C PRO A 201 -7.30 -3.83 -9.28
N LEU A 202 -7.12 -5.08 -9.65
CA LEU A 202 -6.72 -5.47 -10.99
C LEU A 202 -7.95 -5.98 -11.74
N LEU A 203 -8.14 -5.49 -12.96
CA LEU A 203 -9.05 -6.11 -13.91
C LEU A 203 -8.55 -7.51 -14.25
N GLN A 204 -9.48 -8.45 -14.23
CA GLN A 204 -9.28 -9.82 -14.63
C GLN A 204 -10.09 -10.06 -15.89
N ILE A 205 -9.44 -10.49 -16.95
CA ILE A 205 -10.12 -11.02 -18.13
C ILE A 205 -10.06 -12.53 -18.03
N THR A 206 -11.19 -13.18 -17.76
CA THR A 206 -11.32 -14.63 -17.82
C THR A 206 -11.97 -15.03 -19.13
N VAL A 207 -11.24 -15.78 -19.96
CA VAL A 207 -11.81 -16.42 -21.14
C VAL A 207 -12.41 -17.74 -20.70
N MET A 208 -13.74 -17.80 -20.55
CA MET A 208 -14.41 -19.06 -20.30
C MET A 208 -14.38 -19.94 -21.56
N LYS A 209 -14.38 -21.28 -21.38
CA LYS A 209 -14.55 -22.23 -22.49
C LYS A 209 -15.87 -21.95 -23.20
N GLY A 210 -15.84 -21.20 -24.30
CA GLY A 210 -17.04 -20.82 -25.06
C GLY A 210 -17.09 -19.38 -25.58
N SER A 211 -15.94 -18.75 -25.88
CA SER A 211 -15.83 -17.41 -26.49
C SER A 211 -16.32 -16.23 -25.64
N GLN A 212 -17.00 -16.47 -24.52
CA GLN A 212 -17.50 -15.39 -23.67
C GLN A 212 -16.39 -14.95 -22.71
N MET A 213 -15.87 -13.75 -22.94
CA MET A 213 -14.97 -13.07 -22.01
C MET A 213 -15.79 -12.57 -20.82
N THR A 214 -15.43 -12.97 -19.62
CA THR A 214 -15.97 -12.40 -18.38
C THR A 214 -14.92 -11.49 -17.76
N LEU A 215 -15.33 -10.27 -17.42
CA LEU A 215 -14.48 -9.30 -16.72
C LEU A 215 -14.70 -9.45 -15.22
N GLY A 216 -13.68 -9.92 -14.51
CA GLY A 216 -13.61 -9.92 -13.05
C GLY A 216 -12.76 -8.78 -12.53
N THR A 217 -12.77 -8.59 -11.21
CA THR A 217 -11.82 -7.72 -10.51
C THR A 217 -11.23 -8.51 -9.35
N ARG A 218 -9.92 -8.42 -9.16
CA ARG A 218 -9.24 -9.01 -8.01
C ARG A 218 -8.37 -7.98 -7.35
N THR A 219 -8.35 -7.95 -6.02
CA THR A 219 -7.49 -7.01 -5.32
C THR A 219 -6.15 -7.66 -4.98
N ILE A 220 -5.07 -6.95 -5.31
CA ILE A 220 -3.70 -7.35 -4.96
C ILE A 220 -3.16 -6.44 -3.85
N CYS A 221 -2.30 -6.97 -3.01
CA CYS A 221 -1.58 -6.20 -2.00
C CYS A 221 -0.16 -5.86 -2.47
N ARG A 222 0.35 -4.69 -2.08
CA ARG A 222 1.67 -4.19 -2.44
C ARG A 222 2.31 -3.45 -1.28
N LEU A 223 3.63 -3.61 -1.16
CA LEU A 223 4.44 -2.83 -0.24
C LEU A 223 4.84 -1.52 -0.91
N THR A 224 4.44 -0.41 -0.30
CA THR A 224 4.79 0.95 -0.71
C THR A 224 5.85 1.49 0.24
N CYS A 225 6.90 2.06 -0.35
CA CYS A 225 8.01 2.63 0.42
C CYS A 225 7.52 3.80 1.30
N LEU A 226 8.09 3.99 2.49
CA LEU A 226 7.67 5.06 3.41
C LEU A 226 7.74 6.44 2.75
N ASP A 227 8.86 6.73 2.07
CA ASP A 227 9.05 8.00 1.35
C ASP A 227 7.98 8.22 0.27
N CYS A 228 7.69 7.16 -0.49
CA CYS A 228 6.72 7.18 -1.57
C CYS A 228 5.30 7.47 -1.05
N MET A 229 4.94 6.86 0.08
CA MET A 229 3.64 7.11 0.70
C MET A 229 3.57 8.51 1.30
N GLU A 230 4.64 8.98 1.97
CA GLU A 230 4.71 10.36 2.46
C GLU A 230 4.55 11.37 1.31
N ASP A 231 5.19 11.12 0.18
CA ASP A 231 5.13 11.98 -1.00
C ASP A 231 3.74 11.95 -1.66
N LEU A 232 3.09 10.78 -1.71
CA LEU A 232 1.71 10.67 -2.17
C LEU A 232 0.76 11.46 -1.29
N LEU A 233 0.95 11.41 0.04
CA LEU A 233 0.12 12.09 1.03
C LEU A 233 0.44 13.58 1.18
N GLU A 234 1.57 14.05 0.65
CA GLU A 234 2.03 15.42 0.82
C GLU A 234 1.06 16.42 0.16
N GLY A 235 0.53 17.33 0.97
CA GLY A 235 -0.47 18.29 0.52
C GLY A 235 -1.86 17.70 0.29
N LEU A 236 -2.07 16.40 0.56
CA LEU A 236 -3.41 15.85 0.62
C LEU A 236 -4.06 16.23 1.95
N THR A 237 -5.31 16.68 1.88
CA THR A 237 -6.12 17.02 3.05
C THR A 237 -7.43 16.25 3.01
N LEU A 238 -7.89 15.81 4.18
CA LEU A 238 -9.18 15.18 4.39
C LEU A 238 -10.11 16.12 5.13
N THR A 239 -11.34 16.26 4.65
CA THR A 239 -12.39 16.97 5.40
C THR A 239 -13.21 15.97 6.17
N ILE A 240 -13.03 15.95 7.49
CA ILE A 240 -13.75 15.08 8.40
C ILE A 240 -14.99 15.83 8.89
N LYS A 241 -16.15 15.20 8.68
CA LYS A 241 -17.41 15.61 9.28
C LYS A 241 -17.66 14.65 10.45
N PRO A 242 -17.70 15.12 11.71
CA PRO A 242 -18.05 14.28 12.84
C PRO A 242 -19.39 13.62 12.54
N GLY A 243 -19.42 12.29 12.57
CA GLY A 243 -20.63 11.51 12.38
C GLY A 243 -21.68 12.00 13.38
N GLY A 244 -22.73 12.65 12.89
CA GLY A 244 -23.93 12.81 13.69
C GLY A 244 -24.49 11.41 13.83
N LYS A 245 -24.26 10.75 14.98
CA LYS A 245 -24.85 9.45 15.29
C LYS A 245 -26.28 9.45 14.78
N GLY A 246 -26.58 8.51 13.89
CA GLY A 246 -27.89 8.37 13.27
C GLY A 246 -28.95 8.12 14.33
N GLU A 247 -29.44 9.17 14.98
CA GLU A 247 -30.75 9.16 15.61
C GLU A 247 -31.76 9.28 14.47
N THR A 248 -32.10 8.13 13.91
CA THR A 248 -33.30 7.93 13.10
C THR A 248 -34.51 8.24 13.97
N GLY A 249 -34.88 9.52 14.11
CA GLY A 249 -36.04 9.88 14.92
C GLY A 249 -36.26 11.37 15.06
N LYS A 250 -37.16 11.89 14.23
CA LYS A 250 -37.75 13.25 14.24
C LYS A 250 -36.93 14.33 13.55
N GLU A 251 -37.13 14.39 12.23
CA GLU A 251 -37.25 15.65 11.52
C GLU A 251 -38.28 16.52 12.26
N ASP A 252 -37.84 17.65 12.79
CA ASP A 252 -38.61 18.91 12.95
C ASP A 252 -38.00 19.72 14.11
N THR A 253 -36.97 20.50 13.80
CA THR A 253 -36.79 21.87 14.33
C THR A 253 -35.59 22.51 13.62
N ALA A 254 -35.85 23.63 12.96
CA ALA A 254 -34.97 24.32 12.01
C ALA A 254 -33.77 25.06 12.63
N ASP A 255 -33.21 24.57 13.73
CA ASP A 255 -31.99 25.13 14.30
C ASP A 255 -30.76 24.44 13.69
N ALA A 256 -30.34 25.01 12.56
CA ALA A 256 -29.10 24.71 11.85
C ALA A 256 -27.87 24.99 12.72
N LYS A 257 -27.61 24.13 13.70
CA LYS A 257 -26.31 24.08 14.37
C LYS A 257 -25.28 23.65 13.34
N SER A 258 -24.43 24.59 12.95
CA SER A 258 -23.29 24.38 12.06
C SER A 258 -22.51 23.13 12.47
N LYS A 259 -22.64 22.05 11.71
CA LYS A 259 -21.81 20.85 11.89
C LYS A 259 -20.36 21.26 11.63
N LEU A 260 -19.55 21.27 12.68
CA LEU A 260 -18.12 21.55 12.60
C LEU A 260 -17.50 20.59 11.59
N CYS A 261 -16.83 21.13 10.57
CA CYS A 261 -16.04 20.35 9.61
C CYS A 261 -14.59 20.71 9.84
N PHE A 262 -13.72 19.71 9.94
CA PHE A 262 -12.29 19.91 10.12
C PHE A 262 -11.57 19.42 8.88
N THR A 263 -10.65 20.22 8.36
CA THR A 263 -9.75 19.81 7.28
C THR A 263 -8.38 19.52 7.88
N LEU A 264 -7.95 18.26 7.81
CA LEU A 264 -6.70 17.79 8.39
C LEU A 264 -5.78 17.22 7.28
N PRO A 265 -4.46 17.28 7.43
CA PRO A 265 -3.55 16.57 6.53
C PRO A 265 -3.84 15.05 6.52
N ALA A 266 -3.85 14.43 5.34
CA ALA A 266 -4.16 13.01 5.21
C ALA A 266 -3.13 12.13 5.96
N SER A 267 -1.87 12.56 6.00
CA SER A 267 -0.81 11.91 6.78
C SER A 267 -1.12 11.84 8.28
N ASP A 268 -1.73 12.91 8.81
CA ASP A 268 -2.02 13.01 10.24
C ASP A 268 -3.21 12.12 10.58
N VAL A 269 -4.24 12.12 9.73
CA VAL A 269 -5.39 11.21 9.86
C VAL A 269 -4.97 9.75 9.83
N LEU A 270 -4.10 9.36 8.88
CA LEU A 270 -3.59 7.99 8.80
C LEU A 270 -2.69 7.63 9.99
N SER A 271 -1.92 8.58 10.51
CA SER A 271 -1.08 8.36 11.69
C SER A 271 -1.92 8.10 12.95
N GLU A 272 -3.06 8.78 13.08
CA GLU A 272 -4.01 8.59 14.19
C GLU A 272 -4.91 7.36 13.98
N ALA A 273 -5.21 6.97 12.74
CA ALA A 273 -6.02 5.79 12.41
C ALA A 273 -5.29 4.47 12.67
N GLY A 274 -3.95 4.49 12.66
CA GLY A 274 -3.11 3.33 12.93
C GLY A 274 -2.92 2.38 11.75
N SER A 275 -2.47 1.15 12.07
CA SER A 275 -2.06 0.14 11.07
C SER A 275 -3.21 -0.55 10.34
N ALA A 276 -4.46 -0.28 10.74
CA ALA A 276 -5.65 -0.71 10.01
C ALA A 276 -6.53 0.52 9.80
N SER A 277 -6.53 1.03 8.57
CA SER A 277 -7.18 2.29 8.16
C SER A 277 -8.72 2.26 8.19
N PHE A 278 -9.35 1.26 8.82
CA PHE A 278 -10.78 1.26 9.07
C PHE A 278 -11.09 2.32 10.13
N LEU A 279 -11.62 3.48 9.72
CA LEU A 279 -11.98 4.53 10.68
C LEU A 279 -13.28 4.08 11.39
N GLU A 280 -13.24 4.13 12.71
CA GLU A 280 -14.25 3.55 13.60
C GLU A 280 -15.64 4.19 13.44
N ASP A 281 -16.56 3.43 12.85
CA ASP A 281 -17.98 3.33 13.24
C ASP A 281 -18.43 1.84 13.39
N GLY A 282 -17.47 0.89 13.31
CA GLY A 282 -17.70 -0.55 13.45
C GLY A 282 -17.93 -1.03 14.90
N PRO A 283 -18.37 -2.30 15.10
CA PRO A 283 -18.59 -2.84 16.43
C PRO A 283 -17.30 -2.78 17.29
N PRO A 284 -17.43 -2.66 18.63
CA PRO A 284 -16.28 -2.57 19.52
C PRO A 284 -15.32 -3.74 19.25
N ARG A 285 -14.04 -3.40 19.00
CA ARG A 285 -13.01 -4.39 18.71
C ARG A 285 -12.94 -5.41 19.85
N PRO A 286 -12.83 -6.71 19.57
CA PRO A 286 -12.45 -7.68 20.59
C PRO A 286 -11.13 -7.23 21.25
N GLU A 287 -11.03 -7.33 22.57
CA GLU A 287 -9.83 -6.93 23.36
C GLU A 287 -8.52 -7.61 22.89
N THR A 288 -8.63 -8.65 22.06
CA THR A 288 -7.51 -9.40 21.48
C THR A 288 -6.94 -8.76 20.21
N HIS A 289 -7.58 -7.74 19.62
CA HIS A 289 -7.04 -7.07 18.44
C HIS A 289 -5.95 -6.05 18.81
N PRO A 290 -4.85 -5.99 18.04
CA PRO A 290 -3.74 -5.07 18.29
C PRO A 290 -4.21 -3.62 18.33
N HIS A 291 -3.60 -2.82 19.22
CA HIS A 291 -3.93 -1.41 19.38
C HIS A 291 -3.59 -0.61 18.12
N VAL A 292 -4.28 0.52 17.93
CA VAL A 292 -4.09 1.48 16.83
C VAL A 292 -2.62 1.87 16.63
N ASP A 293 -1.84 1.93 17.71
CA ASP A 293 -0.41 2.29 17.70
C ASP A 293 0.55 1.14 17.31
N ASP A 294 0.07 -0.10 17.20
CA ASP A 294 0.91 -1.24 16.89
C ASP A 294 1.09 -1.37 15.37
N ILE A 295 2.33 -1.24 14.88
CA ILE A 295 2.67 -1.61 13.50
C ILE A 295 2.53 -3.13 13.38
N LEU A 296 1.60 -3.59 12.53
CA LEU A 296 1.36 -5.01 12.33
C LEU A 296 2.44 -5.61 11.45
N ASP A 297 2.70 -6.91 11.57
CA ASP A 297 3.41 -7.59 10.50
C ASP A 297 2.51 -7.67 9.25
N ALA A 298 3.14 -7.74 8.08
CA ALA A 298 2.44 -7.64 6.80
C ALA A 298 1.42 -8.76 6.59
N TRP A 299 1.73 -9.97 7.05
CA TRP A 299 0.82 -11.12 6.92
C TRP A 299 -0.42 -10.94 7.80
N THR A 300 -0.25 -10.51 9.06
CA THR A 300 -1.37 -10.20 9.95
C THR A 300 -2.26 -9.10 9.38
N LEU A 301 -1.68 -8.03 8.84
CA LEU A 301 -2.46 -6.95 8.21
C LEU A 301 -3.24 -7.46 6.98
N TYR A 302 -2.59 -8.25 6.13
CA TYR A 302 -3.24 -8.84 4.97
C TYR A 302 -4.40 -9.77 5.36
N ASN A 303 -4.19 -10.67 6.34
CA ASN A 303 -5.24 -11.57 6.84
C ASN A 303 -6.39 -10.81 7.49
N LEU A 304 -6.11 -9.70 8.19
CA LEU A 304 -7.17 -8.85 8.72
C LEU A 304 -8.06 -8.31 7.60
N TRP A 305 -7.45 -7.87 6.49
CA TRP A 305 -8.18 -7.42 5.32
C TRP A 305 -8.97 -8.56 4.67
N GLU A 306 -8.36 -9.73 4.48
CA GLU A 306 -9.02 -10.90 3.91
C GLU A 306 -10.22 -11.37 4.74
N HIS A 307 -10.01 -11.55 6.05
CA HIS A 307 -11.05 -12.04 6.95
C HIS A 307 -12.08 -10.99 7.35
N SER A 308 -11.80 -9.70 7.18
CA SER A 308 -12.81 -8.66 7.36
C SER A 308 -13.89 -8.67 6.28
N GLY A 309 -13.60 -9.26 5.10
CA GLY A 309 -14.48 -9.20 3.93
C GLY A 309 -14.45 -7.87 3.21
N ALA A 310 -13.55 -6.95 3.59
CA ALA A 310 -13.43 -5.63 2.96
C ALA A 310 -13.19 -5.74 1.45
N TRP A 311 -12.57 -6.83 1.01
CA TRP A 311 -12.39 -7.18 -0.40
C TRP A 311 -13.68 -7.38 -1.16
N GLU A 312 -14.59 -8.18 -0.63
CA GLU A 312 -15.86 -8.45 -1.29
C GLU A 312 -16.73 -7.18 -1.30
N ALA A 313 -16.67 -6.38 -0.22
CA ALA A 313 -17.31 -5.05 -0.19
C ALA A 313 -16.77 -4.13 -1.30
N LEU A 314 -15.45 -4.07 -1.47
CA LEU A 314 -14.79 -3.28 -2.52
C LEU A 314 -15.10 -3.81 -3.92
N GLN A 315 -15.05 -5.12 -4.13
CA GLN A 315 -15.32 -5.74 -5.43
C GLN A 315 -16.75 -5.47 -5.91
N ASN A 316 -17.73 -5.52 -5.01
CA ASN A 316 -19.11 -5.21 -5.33
C ASN A 316 -19.28 -3.76 -5.79
N ASP A 317 -18.59 -2.81 -5.15
CA ASP A 317 -18.55 -1.43 -5.60
C ASP A 317 -17.89 -1.26 -6.98
N TYR A 318 -16.78 -1.97 -7.25
CA TYR A 318 -16.16 -1.97 -8.59
C TYR A 318 -17.06 -2.56 -9.68
N ARG A 319 -17.81 -3.63 -9.39
CA ARG A 319 -18.79 -4.19 -10.35
C ARG A 319 -19.85 -3.15 -10.73
N ILE A 320 -20.28 -2.33 -9.78
CA ILE A 320 -21.23 -1.24 -10.04
C ILE A 320 -20.57 -0.17 -10.92
N VAL A 321 -19.32 0.19 -10.66
CA VAL A 321 -18.58 1.16 -11.48
C VAL A 321 -18.34 0.64 -12.91
N LEU A 322 -17.90 -0.61 -13.06
CA LEU A 322 -17.64 -1.22 -14.37
C LEU A 322 -18.91 -1.40 -15.18
N SER A 323 -20.01 -1.85 -14.56
CA SER A 323 -21.30 -1.96 -15.25
C SER A 323 -21.81 -0.60 -15.71
N ARG A 324 -21.69 0.45 -14.87
CA ARG A 324 -22.00 1.83 -15.29
C ARG A 324 -21.10 2.29 -16.43
N SER A 325 -19.80 1.99 -16.42
CA SER A 325 -18.90 2.40 -17.49
C SER A 325 -19.15 1.67 -18.81
N MET A 326 -19.56 0.40 -18.78
CA MET A 326 -19.90 -0.35 -20.00
C MET A 326 -21.29 -0.02 -20.55
N HIS A 327 -22.18 0.52 -19.72
CA HIS A 327 -23.55 0.89 -20.09
C HIS A 327 -23.78 2.40 -20.16
N ALA A 328 -22.78 3.22 -19.87
CA ALA A 328 -22.88 4.68 -19.98
C ALA A 328 -23.02 5.04 -21.46
N ASP A 329 -24.22 5.44 -21.84
CA ASP A 329 -24.45 6.12 -23.10
C ASP A 329 -23.59 7.40 -23.09
N PRO A 330 -22.80 7.69 -24.15
CA PRO A 330 -21.85 8.81 -24.18
C PRO A 330 -22.47 10.18 -23.86
N THR A 331 -23.80 10.29 -23.90
CA THR A 331 -24.58 11.50 -23.70
C THR A 331 -24.89 11.83 -22.23
N GLU A 332 -24.88 10.88 -21.29
CA GLU A 332 -25.26 11.14 -19.89
C GLU A 332 -24.08 11.41 -18.94
N ALA A 333 -22.85 11.01 -19.32
CA ALA A 333 -21.67 11.14 -18.46
C ALA A 333 -21.24 12.60 -18.19
N ALA A 334 -21.77 13.58 -18.93
CA ALA A 334 -21.40 14.99 -18.80
C ALA A 334 -22.02 15.72 -17.58
N ASN A 335 -23.04 15.15 -16.93
CA ASN A 335 -23.88 15.91 -15.98
C ASN A 335 -23.71 15.54 -14.49
N SER A 336 -22.84 14.60 -14.14
CA SER A 336 -22.72 14.06 -12.76
C SER A 336 -21.38 14.34 -12.05
N GLN A 337 -20.52 15.19 -12.62
CA GLN A 337 -19.29 15.61 -11.93
C GLN A 337 -19.60 16.75 -10.94
N SER A 338 -19.92 16.39 -9.70
CA SER A 338 -19.88 17.32 -8.59
C SER A 338 -18.44 17.82 -8.41
N HIS A 339 -18.25 19.12 -8.63
CA HIS A 339 -16.97 19.82 -8.51
C HIS A 339 -16.37 19.66 -7.12
N ALA A 340 -15.45 18.70 -6.96
CA ALA A 340 -14.35 18.89 -6.03
C ALA A 340 -13.54 20.07 -6.60
N GLU A 341 -13.66 21.24 -5.98
CA GLU A 341 -12.91 22.43 -6.39
C GLU A 341 -11.41 22.07 -6.30
N PRO A 342 -10.70 21.96 -7.44
CA PRO A 342 -9.41 21.31 -7.45
C PRO A 342 -8.36 22.19 -6.77
N ARG A 343 -7.38 21.54 -6.14
CA ARG A 343 -6.18 22.13 -5.50
C ARG A 343 -5.31 23.01 -6.42
N LEU A 344 -5.78 23.34 -7.63
CA LEU A 344 -5.18 24.31 -8.54
C LEU A 344 -4.91 25.64 -7.83
N LYS A 345 -5.82 26.12 -6.96
CA LYS A 345 -5.71 27.46 -6.35
C LYS A 345 -4.44 27.69 -5.53
N GLU A 346 -3.92 26.68 -4.83
CA GLU A 346 -2.67 26.83 -4.05
C GLU A 346 -1.40 26.85 -4.92
N ARG A 347 -1.50 26.38 -6.17
CA ARG A 347 -0.37 26.33 -7.10
C ARG A 347 -0.42 27.43 -8.16
N MET A 348 -1.56 28.09 -8.34
CA MET A 348 -1.70 29.18 -9.31
C MET A 348 -0.64 30.24 -9.08
N GLY A 349 0.04 30.65 -10.15
CA GLY A 349 1.08 31.67 -10.08
C GLY A 349 2.48 31.14 -9.72
N LYS A 350 2.66 29.85 -9.41
CA LYS A 350 4.01 29.29 -9.22
C LYS A 350 4.74 29.21 -10.56
N PRO A 351 5.95 29.77 -10.70
CA PRO A 351 6.75 29.63 -11.93
C PRO A 351 7.36 28.22 -12.01
N CYS A 352 7.67 27.79 -13.24
CA CYS A 352 8.48 26.60 -13.45
C CYS A 352 9.88 26.79 -12.82
N GLY A 353 10.35 25.81 -12.05
CA GLY A 353 11.66 25.85 -11.38
C GLY A 353 12.87 25.97 -12.31
N ASN A 354 12.70 25.75 -13.62
CA ASN A 354 13.73 25.95 -14.63
C ASN A 354 13.87 27.41 -15.09
N GLY A 355 13.01 28.31 -14.63
CA GLY A 355 13.01 29.70 -15.09
C GLY A 355 12.60 29.88 -16.55
N CYS A 356 11.89 28.92 -17.16
CA CYS A 356 11.44 29.00 -18.57
C CYS A 356 10.33 30.03 -18.83
N GLY A 357 10.00 30.87 -17.84
CA GLY A 357 8.94 31.89 -17.93
C GLY A 357 7.51 31.35 -17.84
N ARG A 358 7.30 30.03 -17.93
CA ARG A 358 5.97 29.42 -17.79
C ARG A 358 5.53 29.40 -16.32
N VAL A 359 4.27 29.77 -16.08
CA VAL A 359 3.67 29.90 -14.74
C VAL A 359 2.42 29.05 -14.65
N HIS A 360 2.24 28.32 -13.54
CA HIS A 360 1.06 27.46 -13.39
C HIS A 360 -0.25 28.27 -13.47
N GLY A 361 -1.13 27.86 -14.37
CA GLY A 361 -2.41 28.53 -14.62
C GLY A 361 -2.34 29.76 -15.52
N SER A 362 -1.17 30.12 -16.07
CA SER A 362 -1.09 31.10 -17.16
C SER A 362 -1.21 30.41 -18.51
N PRO A 363 -1.76 31.06 -19.56
CA PRO A 363 -1.67 30.56 -20.92
C PRO A 363 -0.20 30.49 -21.36
N ASP A 364 0.17 29.39 -21.98
CA ASP A 364 1.48 29.17 -22.58
C ASP A 364 1.64 30.14 -23.76
N PRO A 365 2.75 30.89 -23.85
CA PRO A 365 2.95 31.86 -24.92
C PRO A 365 3.04 31.22 -26.32
N GLU A 366 3.39 29.95 -26.42
CA GLU A 366 3.53 29.26 -27.71
C GLU A 366 2.22 28.57 -28.13
N THR A 367 1.53 27.90 -27.21
CA THR A 367 0.35 27.09 -27.54
C THR A 367 -0.98 27.77 -27.19
N GLY A 368 -0.97 28.77 -26.31
CA GLY A 368 -2.17 29.37 -25.74
C GLY A 368 -2.89 28.48 -24.71
N GLU A 369 -2.43 27.24 -24.49
CA GLU A 369 -3.00 26.32 -23.51
C GLU A 369 -2.60 26.70 -22.08
N MET A 370 -3.43 26.40 -21.09
CA MET A 370 -3.06 26.67 -19.70
C MET A 370 -1.90 25.80 -19.25
N VAL A 371 -0.80 26.42 -18.81
CA VAL A 371 0.39 25.75 -18.29
C VAL A 371 0.06 24.99 -17.00
N ARG A 372 0.31 23.69 -17.01
CA ARG A 372 0.25 22.84 -15.82
C ARG A 372 1.67 22.44 -15.39
N LEU A 373 2.04 22.75 -14.15
CA LEU A 373 3.31 22.27 -13.59
C LEU A 373 3.10 20.86 -13.03
N VAL A 374 3.11 19.87 -13.93
CA VAL A 374 2.80 18.47 -13.60
C VAL A 374 4.00 17.68 -13.11
N VAL A 375 5.23 18.12 -13.41
CA VAL A 375 6.44 17.36 -13.08
C VAL A 375 7.04 17.89 -11.77
N LYS A 376 7.12 17.05 -10.74
CA LYS A 376 7.73 17.36 -9.44
C LYS A 376 9.16 16.80 -9.36
N CYS A 377 10.09 17.53 -8.76
CA CYS A 377 11.41 16.95 -8.45
C CYS A 377 11.25 15.89 -7.35
N ARG A 378 11.48 14.61 -7.68
CA ARG A 378 11.38 13.47 -6.75
C ARG A 378 12.35 13.57 -5.58
N GLU A 379 13.49 14.21 -5.82
CA GLU A 379 14.54 14.28 -4.83
C GLU A 379 14.23 15.26 -3.71
N CYS A 380 13.69 16.45 -3.98
CA CYS A 380 13.38 17.45 -2.94
C CYS A 380 11.90 17.67 -2.67
N ASN A 381 11.04 17.26 -3.60
CA ASN A 381 9.61 17.49 -3.58
C ASN A 381 9.14 18.95 -3.49
N GLY A 382 10.06 19.91 -3.53
CA GLY A 382 9.72 21.32 -3.37
C GLY A 382 9.64 22.12 -4.67
N GLU A 383 10.24 21.66 -5.77
CA GLU A 383 10.18 22.33 -7.07
C GLU A 383 9.28 21.60 -8.06
N TYR A 384 8.59 22.40 -8.89
CA TYR A 384 7.66 21.93 -9.91
C TYR A 384 8.06 22.46 -11.29
N TYR A 385 7.81 21.65 -12.31
CA TYR A 385 8.26 21.87 -13.68
C TYR A 385 7.11 21.61 -14.64
N CYS A 386 7.07 22.37 -15.73
CA CYS A 386 6.07 22.19 -16.78
C CYS A 386 6.34 20.95 -17.65
N SER A 387 7.57 20.43 -17.62
CA SER A 387 7.97 19.26 -18.41
C SER A 387 9.20 18.58 -17.82
N LYS A 388 9.41 17.31 -18.21
CA LYS A 388 10.63 16.55 -17.85
C LYS A 388 11.89 17.23 -18.39
N THR A 389 11.83 17.82 -19.59
CA THR A 389 12.93 18.60 -20.15
C THR A 389 13.31 19.79 -19.27
N CYS A 390 12.33 20.49 -18.70
CA CYS A 390 12.60 21.57 -17.76
C CYS A 390 13.18 21.06 -16.43
N LEU A 391 12.71 19.91 -15.92
CA LEU A 391 13.29 19.28 -14.72
C LEU A 391 14.78 18.95 -14.94
N GLU A 392 15.13 18.30 -16.05
CA GLU A 392 16.53 17.93 -16.34
C GLU A 392 17.41 19.17 -16.58
N ALA A 393 16.92 20.18 -17.30
CA ALA A 393 17.64 21.43 -17.50
C ALA A 393 17.90 22.18 -16.18
N ALA A 394 16.94 22.14 -15.26
CA ALA A 394 17.07 22.75 -13.94
C ALA A 394 17.87 21.90 -12.95
N LYS A 395 18.24 20.66 -13.30
CA LYS A 395 18.77 19.69 -12.34
C LYS A 395 20.04 20.18 -11.67
N GLU A 396 20.99 20.71 -12.44
CA GLU A 396 22.24 21.25 -11.87
C GLU A 396 21.99 22.56 -11.12
N GLY A 397 21.15 23.44 -11.67
CA GLY A 397 20.85 24.75 -11.07
C GLY A 397 20.12 24.67 -9.74
N HIS A 398 19.21 23.71 -9.57
CA HIS A 398 18.48 23.50 -8.32
C HIS A 398 19.15 22.49 -7.38
N ARG A 399 20.28 21.87 -7.76
CA ARG A 399 20.91 20.78 -7.01
C ARG A 399 21.23 21.15 -5.56
N GLU A 400 21.78 22.34 -5.33
CA GLU A 400 22.11 22.81 -3.98
C GLU A 400 20.85 23.01 -3.12
N ILE A 401 19.81 23.64 -3.68
CA ILE A 401 18.51 23.81 -3.02
C ILE A 401 17.85 22.44 -2.78
N CYS A 402 18.01 21.51 -3.72
CA CYS A 402 17.51 20.14 -3.64
C CYS A 402 18.10 19.44 -2.42
N LEU A 403 19.43 19.46 -2.30
CA LEU A 403 20.16 18.88 -1.17
C LEU A 403 19.80 19.55 0.15
N GLN A 404 19.67 20.89 0.17
CA GLN A 404 19.22 21.60 1.37
C GLN A 404 17.82 21.15 1.80
N ARG A 405 16.87 21.05 0.87
CA ARG A 405 15.52 20.57 1.17
C ARG A 405 15.48 19.09 1.58
N GLN A 406 16.36 18.27 1.03
CA GLN A 406 16.55 16.89 1.50
C GLN A 406 17.01 16.89 2.97
N ALA A 407 18.05 17.67 3.29
CA ALA A 407 18.55 17.81 4.67
C ALA A 407 17.48 18.37 5.62
N ASP A 408 16.73 19.40 5.22
CA ASP A 408 15.65 19.99 6.02
C ASP A 408 14.51 18.99 6.28
N ARG A 409 14.22 18.11 5.32
CA ARG A 409 13.22 17.04 5.50
C ARG A 409 13.75 15.96 6.43
N GLU A 410 15.01 15.56 6.29
CA GLU A 410 15.66 14.63 7.22
C GLU A 410 15.67 15.20 8.65
N GLU A 411 16.03 16.47 8.82
CA GLU A 411 16.00 17.15 10.12
C GLU A 411 14.57 17.22 10.69
N ARG A 412 13.57 17.55 9.87
CA ARG A 412 12.15 17.51 10.30
C ARG A 412 11.70 16.11 10.69
N ARG A 413 12.15 15.07 9.97
CA ARG A 413 11.88 13.67 10.34
C ARG A 413 12.51 13.37 11.69
N GLU A 414 13.78 13.73 11.90
CA GLU A 414 14.47 13.54 13.19
C GLU A 414 13.80 14.29 14.35
N LYS A 415 13.27 15.49 14.10
CA LYS A 415 12.52 16.29 15.09
C LYS A 415 11.15 15.66 15.40
N LYS A 416 10.45 15.13 14.39
CA LYS A 416 9.14 14.48 14.55
C LYS A 416 9.22 13.08 15.17
N VAL A 417 10.38 12.43 15.09
CA VAL A 417 10.61 11.13 15.73
C VAL A 417 10.43 11.30 17.24
N LYS A 418 9.27 10.85 17.75
CA LYS A 418 8.96 10.81 19.18
C LYS A 418 10.08 10.04 19.87
N LYS A 419 10.76 10.70 20.81
CA LYS A 419 11.81 10.06 21.61
C LYS A 419 11.19 9.51 22.88
N VAL A 420 11.31 8.20 23.08
CA VAL A 420 10.85 7.51 24.29
C VAL A 420 12.05 7.14 25.15
N GLN A 421 11.86 7.24 26.46
CA GLN A 421 12.89 7.00 27.46
C GLN A 421 12.96 5.51 27.78
N CYS A 422 14.16 4.94 27.80
CA CYS A 422 14.36 3.55 28.20
C CYS A 422 14.22 3.38 29.72
N ASP A 423 13.41 2.42 30.15
CA ASP A 423 13.12 2.19 31.57
C ASP A 423 14.35 1.71 32.38
N THR A 424 15.35 1.16 31.70
CA THR A 424 16.59 0.69 32.33
C THR A 424 17.66 1.78 32.36
N CYS A 425 18.10 2.25 31.19
CA CYS A 425 19.24 3.16 31.10
C CYS A 425 18.86 4.65 31.13
N GLN A 426 17.55 4.96 31.11
CA GLN A 426 16.98 6.31 31.20
C GLN A 426 17.40 7.27 30.07
N LYS A 427 18.08 6.77 29.03
CA LYS A 427 18.38 7.52 27.81
C LYS A 427 17.15 7.55 26.90
N LYS A 428 17.02 8.64 26.14
CA LYS A 428 15.94 8.84 25.16
C LYS A 428 16.38 8.34 23.79
N PHE A 429 15.56 7.49 23.18
CA PHE A 429 15.80 6.93 21.84
C PHE A 429 14.59 7.17 20.93
N PRO A 430 14.79 7.19 19.60
CA PRO A 430 13.69 7.08 18.64
C PRO A 430 12.71 5.97 19.03
N TYR A 431 11.41 6.24 19.03
CA TYR A 431 10.37 5.23 19.31
C TYR A 431 10.53 3.98 18.44
N THR A 432 10.91 4.14 17.17
CA THR A 432 11.17 3.05 16.22
C THR A 432 12.35 2.14 16.60
N ARG A 433 13.23 2.56 17.51
CA ARG A 433 14.34 1.75 18.02
C ARG A 433 14.08 1.17 19.41
N MET A 434 12.92 1.47 20.00
CA MET A 434 12.53 1.01 21.33
C MET A 434 11.80 -0.34 21.22
N LYS A 435 12.21 -1.30 22.03
CA LYS A 435 11.55 -2.58 22.20
C LYS A 435 10.59 -2.51 23.38
N LYS A 436 9.34 -2.96 23.21
CA LYS A 436 8.40 -3.11 24.33
C LYS A 436 8.60 -4.47 24.99
N CYS A 437 8.29 -4.59 26.28
CA CYS A 437 8.22 -5.89 26.95
C CYS A 437 7.21 -6.79 26.21
N SER A 438 7.63 -7.99 25.79
CA SER A 438 6.77 -8.90 25.02
C SER A 438 5.52 -9.34 25.78
N ARG A 439 5.56 -9.35 27.12
CA ARG A 439 4.45 -9.76 27.97
C ARG A 439 3.50 -8.59 28.29
N CYS A 440 3.96 -7.59 29.04
CA CYS A 440 3.08 -6.51 29.50
C CYS A 440 2.94 -5.34 28.51
N ARG A 441 3.84 -5.22 27.52
CA ARG A 441 3.95 -4.12 26.54
C ARG A 441 4.07 -2.68 27.10
N LYS A 442 4.02 -2.50 28.42
CA LYS A 442 4.11 -1.21 29.11
C LYS A 442 5.54 -0.69 29.21
N ALA A 443 6.49 -1.55 29.55
CA ALA A 443 7.88 -1.18 29.68
C ALA A 443 8.59 -1.11 28.31
N THR A 444 9.49 -0.15 28.16
CA THR A 444 10.22 0.15 26.93
C THR A 444 11.74 0.14 27.15
N TYR A 445 12.44 -0.58 26.26
CA TYR A 445 13.87 -0.84 26.37
C TYR A 445 14.58 -0.49 25.07
N CYS A 446 15.76 0.14 25.14
CA CYS A 446 16.55 0.41 23.95
C CYS A 446 17.30 -0.83 23.43
N SER A 447 17.42 -1.89 24.23
CA SER A 447 18.09 -3.14 23.87
C SER A 447 17.59 -4.30 24.74
N VAL A 448 17.86 -5.52 24.28
CA VAL A 448 17.58 -6.76 25.05
C VAL A 448 18.41 -6.80 26.34
N ASP A 449 19.62 -6.23 26.34
CA ASP A 449 20.44 -6.14 27.55
C ASP A 449 19.80 -5.23 28.60
N CYS A 450 19.24 -4.10 28.18
CA CYS A 450 18.47 -3.22 29.08
C CYS A 450 17.25 -3.96 29.65
N GLN A 451 16.52 -4.70 28.81
CA GLN A 451 15.40 -5.53 29.28
C GLN A 451 15.85 -6.59 30.30
N ARG A 452 16.95 -7.29 30.05
CA ARG A 452 17.50 -8.32 30.97
C ARG A 452 17.94 -7.72 32.30
N LEU A 453 18.55 -6.54 32.27
CA LEU A 453 18.97 -5.82 33.47
C LEU A 453 17.77 -5.35 34.32
N ASP A 454 16.71 -4.85 33.67
CA ASP A 454 15.51 -4.43 34.38
C ASP A 454 14.60 -5.60 34.80
N TRP A 455 14.78 -6.80 34.19
CA TRP A 455 13.90 -7.94 34.40
C TRP A 455 13.72 -8.31 35.87
N GLN A 456 14.78 -8.24 36.69
CA GLN A 456 14.70 -8.57 38.12
C GLN A 456 13.67 -7.72 38.86
N ARG A 457 13.54 -6.44 38.50
CA ARG A 457 12.57 -5.49 39.06
C ARG A 457 11.24 -5.54 38.32
N HIS A 458 11.28 -5.59 36.99
CA HIS A 458 10.10 -5.54 36.15
C HIS A 458 9.21 -6.77 36.30
N GLN A 459 9.77 -7.96 36.53
CA GLN A 459 9.01 -9.21 36.63
C GLN A 459 7.94 -9.17 37.72
N GLU A 460 8.14 -8.41 38.80
CA GLU A 460 7.18 -8.27 39.91
C GLU A 460 5.91 -7.52 39.49
N VAL A 461 6.02 -6.65 38.48
CA VAL A 461 4.93 -5.81 37.97
C VAL A 461 4.53 -6.15 36.53
N CYS A 462 5.14 -7.19 35.95
CA CYS A 462 4.91 -7.61 34.57
C CYS A 462 3.60 -8.40 34.46
N SER A 463 2.48 -7.68 34.42
CA SER A 463 1.14 -8.20 34.17
C SER A 463 0.85 -8.35 32.69
#